data_AF-A0A841G0L1-F1
#
_entry.id   AF-A0A841G0L1-F1
#
_cell.length_a   1.000
_cell.length_b   1.000
_cell.length_c   1.000
_cell.angle_alpha   90.00
_cell.angle_beta   90.00
_cell.angle_gamma   90.00
#
_symmetry.space_group_name_H-M   'P 1'
#
loop_
_entity.id
_entity.type
_entity.pdbx_description
1 polymer ?
#
loop_
_entity_poly.entity_id
_entity_poly.type
_entity_poly.pdbx_seq_one_letter_code
_entity_poly.pdbx_strand_id
1 'polypeptide(L)'
;MYTSDGTRVNEEAYKPYQKGKQPHRPELKPAWNNPDVTTSWHVEGALAKAIRDNGINGGAVYLNIPTCGAPRPGMEQAHPMGCSENFRHIIPKDTVVYVHVIPKRGVPGRWKIVGTGEGIK
;
A
#
# COMPACT_ATOMS: atom_id res chain seq x y z
N MET A 1 10.51 -2.97 0.91
CA MET A 1 10.10 -2.60 -0.46
C MET A 1 11.35 -2.50 -1.31
N TYR A 2 11.25 -2.76 -2.61
CA TYR A 2 12.34 -2.56 -3.57
C TYR A 2 11.91 -1.55 -4.64
N THR A 3 12.80 -0.67 -5.03
CA THR A 3 12.64 0.23 -6.19
C THR A 3 12.80 -0.55 -7.49
N SER A 4 12.50 0.09 -8.63
CA SER A 4 12.60 -0.50 -9.96
C SER A 4 14.01 -0.97 -10.36
N ASP A 5 15.05 -0.35 -9.81
CA ASP A 5 16.45 -0.71 -9.98
C ASP A 5 16.93 -1.83 -9.01
N GLY A 6 16.04 -2.33 -8.14
CA GLY A 6 16.35 -3.37 -7.16
C GLY A 6 16.90 -2.85 -5.82
N THR A 7 17.01 -1.54 -5.62
CA THR A 7 17.45 -0.99 -4.33
C THR A 7 16.39 -1.24 -3.24
N ARG A 8 16.84 -1.72 -2.07
CA ARG A 8 15.94 -1.94 -0.93
C ARG A 8 15.69 -0.62 -0.19
N VAL A 9 14.43 -0.22 -0.08
CA VAL A 9 14.02 1.07 0.51
C VAL A 9 14.21 1.10 2.03
N ASN A 10 14.15 -0.04 2.70
CA ASN A 10 14.23 -0.13 4.16
C ASN A 10 14.88 -1.43 4.65
N GLU A 11 15.77 -1.32 5.63
CA GLU A 11 16.50 -2.47 6.21
C GLU A 11 15.62 -3.41 7.03
N GLU A 12 14.61 -2.87 7.71
CA GLU A 12 13.62 -3.64 8.45
C GLU A 12 12.39 -3.98 7.60
N ALA A 13 11.49 -4.83 8.09
CA ALA A 13 10.18 -5.03 7.46
C ALA A 13 9.18 -3.97 7.94
N TYR A 14 8.35 -3.45 7.04
CA TYR A 14 7.22 -2.61 7.46
C TYR A 14 6.22 -3.44 8.27
N LYS A 15 5.67 -2.84 9.31
CA LYS A 15 4.70 -3.48 10.22
C LYS A 15 3.41 -2.67 10.26
N PRO A 16 2.25 -3.32 10.42
CA PRO A 16 1.01 -2.62 10.71
C PRO A 16 1.07 -1.98 12.11
N TYR A 17 0.28 -0.93 12.29
CA TYR A 17 -0.02 -0.32 13.58
C TYR A 17 -1.23 -1.00 14.21
N GLN A 18 -1.34 -0.97 15.54
CA GLN A 18 -2.58 -1.31 16.21
C GLN A 18 -3.66 -0.29 15.84
N LYS A 19 -4.92 -0.73 15.72
CA LYS A 19 -6.05 0.18 15.50
C LYS A 19 -6.10 1.23 16.63
N GLY A 20 -6.18 2.51 16.27
CA GLY A 20 -6.12 3.64 17.21
C GLY A 20 -4.70 4.12 17.55
N LYS A 21 -3.66 3.44 17.06
CA LYS A 21 -2.24 3.82 17.23
C LYS A 21 -1.58 4.22 15.90
N GLN A 22 -2.38 4.44 14.85
CA GLN A 22 -1.87 4.92 13.58
C GLN A 22 -1.25 6.31 13.69
N PRO A 23 -0.18 6.57 12.92
CA PRO A 23 0.39 7.91 12.83
C PRO A 23 -0.59 8.88 12.16
N HIS A 24 -0.57 10.14 12.60
CA HIS A 24 -1.26 11.21 11.88
C HIS A 24 -0.55 11.48 10.55
N ARG A 25 -1.31 11.64 9.46
CA ARG A 25 -0.80 11.84 8.10
C ARG A 25 -1.29 13.18 7.53
N PRO A 26 -0.75 14.32 7.99
CA PRO A 26 -1.23 15.63 7.58
C PRO A 26 -1.05 15.90 6.08
N GLU A 27 -0.17 15.15 5.40
CA GLU A 27 0.04 15.20 3.95
C GLU A 27 -1.10 14.59 3.13
N LEU A 28 -2.02 13.86 3.78
CA LEU A 28 -3.18 13.24 3.12
C LEU A 28 -4.44 14.09 3.31
N LYS A 29 -5.32 14.05 2.31
CA LYS A 29 -6.66 14.64 2.39
C LYS A 29 -7.47 13.98 3.52
N PRO A 30 -8.47 14.68 4.10
CA PRO A 30 -9.22 14.19 5.26
C PRO A 30 -9.79 12.78 5.12
N ALA A 31 -10.27 12.41 3.92
CA ALA A 31 -10.81 11.07 3.67
C ALA A 31 -9.80 9.95 3.94
N TRP A 32 -8.51 10.15 3.62
CA TRP A 32 -7.43 9.14 3.81
C TRP A 32 -6.57 9.38 5.06
N ASN A 33 -6.82 10.46 5.80
CA ASN A 33 -6.24 10.73 7.11
C ASN A 33 -7.25 10.40 8.23
N ASN A 34 -8.04 9.34 8.04
CA ASN A 34 -9.08 8.90 8.96
C ASN A 34 -8.71 7.52 9.56
N PRO A 35 -8.86 7.29 10.89
CA PRO A 35 -8.70 5.98 11.53
C PRO A 35 -9.42 4.80 10.84
N ASP A 36 -10.57 5.04 10.24
CA ASP A 36 -11.42 4.00 9.65
C ASP A 36 -10.95 3.55 8.27
N VAL A 37 -10.07 4.32 7.63
CA VAL A 37 -9.41 3.88 6.40
C VAL A 37 -8.33 2.86 6.75
N THR A 38 -8.44 1.69 6.14
CA THR A 38 -7.57 0.53 6.43
C THR A 38 -6.08 0.82 6.21
N THR A 39 -5.72 1.66 5.24
CA THR A 39 -4.32 2.07 5.02
C THR A 39 -3.75 2.89 6.17
N SER A 40 -4.58 3.49 7.04
CA SER A 40 -4.08 4.29 8.16
C SER A 40 -3.31 3.45 9.18
N TRP A 41 -3.76 2.22 9.43
CA TRP A 41 -3.17 1.32 10.42
C TRP A 41 -2.58 0.05 9.83
N HIS A 42 -2.83 -0.27 8.55
CA HIS A 42 -2.12 -1.36 7.88
C HIS A 42 -0.77 -0.93 7.26
N VAL A 43 -0.02 -1.92 6.80
CA VAL A 43 1.36 -1.76 6.28
C VAL A 43 1.42 -0.83 5.06
N GLU A 44 0.36 -0.79 4.27
CA GLU A 44 0.20 0.00 3.05
C GLU A 44 0.34 1.50 3.32
N GLY A 45 -0.10 2.02 4.47
CA GLY A 45 0.09 3.43 4.81
C GLY A 45 1.54 3.80 5.03
N ALA A 46 2.30 2.93 5.71
CA ALA A 46 3.74 3.12 5.93
C ALA A 46 4.52 3.00 4.61
N LEU A 47 4.16 2.02 3.77
CA LEU A 47 4.70 1.87 2.43
C LEU A 47 4.43 3.11 1.58
N ALA A 48 3.20 3.62 1.57
CA ALA A 48 2.84 4.78 0.78
C ALA A 48 3.62 6.03 1.24
N LYS A 49 3.79 6.18 2.56
CA LYS A 49 4.62 7.25 3.11
C LYS A 49 6.07 7.14 2.63
N ALA A 50 6.65 5.95 2.68
CA ALA A 50 8.01 5.74 2.20
C ALA A 50 8.16 6.03 0.69
N ILE A 51 7.16 5.66 -0.12
CA ILE A 51 7.12 6.00 -1.56
C ILE A 51 7.17 7.52 -1.74
N ARG A 52 6.32 8.27 -1.03
CA ARG A 52 6.27 9.73 -1.10
C ARG A 52 7.57 10.38 -0.63
N ASP A 53 8.07 9.99 0.54
CA ASP A 53 9.25 10.58 1.16
C ASP A 53 10.53 10.37 0.33
N ASN A 54 10.64 9.24 -0.37
CA ASN A 54 11.82 8.88 -1.16
C ASN A 54 11.65 9.14 -2.67
N GLY A 55 10.54 9.75 -3.10
CA GLY A 55 10.30 10.04 -4.52
C GLY A 55 10.26 8.79 -5.42
N ILE A 56 9.78 7.67 -4.90
CA ILE A 56 9.79 6.39 -5.64
C ILE A 56 8.66 6.40 -6.69
N ASN A 57 9.02 6.24 -7.96
CA ASN A 57 8.09 6.20 -9.09
C ASN A 57 7.74 4.77 -9.55
N GLY A 58 8.42 3.75 -9.02
CA GLY A 58 8.03 2.37 -9.25
C GLY A 58 8.86 1.36 -8.49
N GLY A 59 8.31 0.16 -8.32
CA GLY A 59 8.99 -0.90 -7.59
C GLY A 59 8.13 -2.10 -7.25
N ALA A 60 8.64 -2.93 -6.34
CA ALA A 60 7.99 -4.14 -5.87
C ALA A 60 7.85 -4.15 -4.34
N VAL A 61 6.70 -4.60 -3.87
CA VAL A 61 6.40 -4.85 -2.45
C VAL A 61 6.16 -6.33 -2.26
N TYR A 62 6.79 -6.92 -1.25
CA TYR A 62 6.63 -8.32 -0.89
C TYR A 62 5.92 -8.40 0.46
N LEU A 63 4.78 -9.10 0.49
CA LEU A 63 3.95 -9.27 1.67
C LEU A 63 3.73 -10.76 1.94
N ASN A 64 3.62 -11.14 3.21
CA ASN A 64 3.23 -12.50 3.61
C ASN A 64 1.72 -12.65 3.78
N ILE A 65 0.97 -11.55 3.72
CA ILE A 65 -0.49 -11.47 3.84
C ILE A 65 -0.98 -10.55 2.72
N PRO A 66 -2.06 -10.90 2.00
CA PRO A 66 -2.59 -10.04 0.95
C PRO A 66 -3.12 -8.73 1.53
N THR A 67 -3.00 -7.66 0.75
CA THR A 67 -3.62 -6.38 1.10
C THR A 67 -5.12 -6.58 1.26
N CYS A 68 -5.72 -5.93 2.26
CA CYS A 68 -7.15 -6.09 2.48
C CYS A 68 -7.94 -5.57 1.26
N GLY A 69 -8.99 -6.28 0.86
CA GLY A 69 -9.74 -5.95 -0.35
C GLY A 69 -8.96 -6.15 -1.66
N ALA A 70 -7.82 -6.87 -1.65
CA ALA A 70 -7.17 -7.32 -2.89
C ALA A 70 -8.13 -8.14 -3.77
N PRO A 71 -8.04 -8.00 -5.10
CA PRO A 71 -8.80 -8.83 -6.01
C PRO A 71 -8.46 -10.31 -5.75
N ARG A 72 -9.49 -11.10 -5.47
CA ARG A 72 -9.38 -12.56 -5.33
C ARG A 72 -9.71 -13.20 -6.68
N PRO A 73 -9.22 -14.42 -6.96
CA PRO A 73 -9.67 -15.18 -8.13
C PRO A 73 -11.22 -15.23 -8.15
N GLY A 74 -11.82 -14.75 -9.25
CA GLY A 74 -13.29 -14.63 -9.40
C GLY A 74 -13.92 -13.32 -8.93
N MET A 75 -13.14 -12.32 -8.50
CA MET A 75 -13.65 -10.98 -8.15
C MET A 75 -13.07 -9.92 -9.09
N GLU A 76 -13.94 -9.19 -9.79
CA GLU A 76 -13.53 -8.19 -10.79
C GLU A 76 -13.02 -6.87 -10.19
N GLN A 77 -13.32 -6.57 -8.92
CA GLN A 77 -12.98 -5.28 -8.31
C GLN A 77 -12.44 -5.40 -6.89
N ALA A 78 -11.46 -4.55 -6.57
CA ALA A 78 -10.99 -4.35 -5.20
C ALA A 78 -12.10 -3.72 -4.36
N HIS A 79 -12.15 -4.05 -3.07
CA HIS A 79 -13.13 -3.44 -2.16
C HIS A 79 -12.87 -1.91 -2.08
N PRO A 80 -13.89 -1.04 -2.20
CA PRO A 80 -13.68 0.42 -2.25
C PRO A 80 -12.99 1.00 -1.01
N MET A 81 -13.31 0.46 0.17
CA MET A 81 -12.64 0.80 1.45
C MET A 81 -11.42 -0.08 1.76
N GLY A 82 -11.05 -0.95 0.82
CA GLY A 82 -9.93 -1.87 0.94
C GLY A 82 -8.59 -1.17 0.85
N CYS A 83 -7.57 -1.86 1.30
CA CYS A 83 -6.19 -1.40 1.32
C CYS A 83 -5.67 -1.20 -0.10
N SER A 84 -6.00 -2.10 -1.02
CA SER A 84 -5.57 -2.01 -2.42
C SER A 84 -6.03 -0.72 -3.10
N GLU A 85 -7.30 -0.36 -2.89
CA GLU A 85 -7.89 0.84 -3.49
C GLU A 85 -7.38 2.09 -2.78
N ASN A 86 -7.40 2.12 -1.45
CA ASN A 86 -6.89 3.27 -0.72
C ASN A 86 -5.39 3.51 -0.96
N PHE A 87 -4.59 2.45 -1.06
CA PHE A 87 -3.16 2.55 -1.34
C PHE A 87 -2.90 3.23 -2.68
N ARG A 88 -3.70 2.90 -3.70
CA ARG A 88 -3.67 3.55 -5.02
C ARG A 88 -3.88 5.06 -4.93
N HIS A 89 -4.81 5.53 -4.10
CA HIS A 89 -5.08 6.97 -3.98
C HIS A 89 -4.00 7.74 -3.23
N ILE A 90 -3.30 7.09 -2.29
CA ILE A 90 -2.33 7.77 -1.41
C ILE A 90 -0.87 7.66 -1.86
N ILE A 91 -0.57 6.98 -2.97
CA ILE A 91 0.75 7.02 -3.62
C ILE A 91 0.73 8.00 -4.80
N PRO A 92 1.87 8.61 -5.19
CA PRO A 92 1.92 9.61 -6.24
C PRO A 92 1.37 9.09 -7.57
N LYS A 93 0.78 10.00 -8.36
CA LYS A 93 0.25 9.69 -9.69
C LYS A 93 1.31 8.99 -10.55
N ASP A 94 0.88 8.04 -11.36
CA ASP A 94 1.70 7.27 -12.30
C ASP A 94 2.79 6.40 -11.64
N THR A 95 2.83 6.33 -10.31
CA THR A 95 3.70 5.40 -9.59
C THR A 95 3.22 3.97 -9.80
N VAL A 96 4.10 3.09 -10.28
CA VAL A 96 3.76 1.68 -10.55
C VAL A 96 4.34 0.76 -9.48
N VAL A 97 3.48 0.18 -8.66
CA VAL A 97 3.87 -0.78 -7.61
C VAL A 97 3.38 -2.17 -7.97
N TYR A 98 4.30 -3.12 -8.08
CA TYR A 98 3.97 -4.54 -8.15
C TYR A 98 3.89 -5.13 -6.75
N VAL A 99 2.72 -5.62 -6.37
CA VAL A 99 2.52 -6.30 -5.08
C VAL A 99 2.67 -7.79 -5.30
N HIS A 100 3.56 -8.40 -4.53
CA HIS A 100 3.83 -9.83 -4.50
C HIS A 100 3.45 -10.35 -3.11
N VAL A 101 2.49 -11.27 -3.07
CA VAL A 101 2.07 -11.94 -1.83
C VAL A 101 2.61 -13.35 -1.84
N ILE A 102 3.45 -13.67 -0.85
CA ILE A 102 4.05 -14.98 -0.65
C ILE A 102 3.60 -15.46 0.72
N PRO A 103 2.40 -16.08 0.83
CA PRO A 103 1.88 -16.50 2.11
C PRO A 103 2.66 -17.71 2.65
N LYS A 104 2.69 -17.89 3.97
CA LYS A 104 3.31 -19.08 4.59
C LYS A 104 2.64 -20.40 4.14
N ARG A 105 1.35 -20.33 3.79
CA ARG A 105 0.52 -21.42 3.27
C ARG A 105 -0.45 -20.85 2.23
N GLY A 106 -0.71 -21.59 1.15
CA GLY A 106 -1.65 -21.18 0.09
C GLY A 106 -0.96 -20.73 -1.19
N VAL A 107 -1.73 -20.12 -2.10
CA VAL A 107 -1.27 -19.74 -3.44
C VAL A 107 -0.68 -18.32 -3.42
N PRO A 108 0.53 -18.12 -3.95
CA PRO A 108 1.08 -16.77 -4.14
C PRO A 108 0.21 -15.91 -5.04
N GLY A 109 0.18 -14.60 -4.77
CA GLY A 109 -0.56 -13.63 -5.56
C GLY A 109 0.36 -12.54 -6.11
N ARG A 110 0.04 -12.04 -7.31
CA ARG A 110 0.70 -10.84 -7.85
C ARG A 110 -0.32 -9.95 -8.53
N TRP A 111 -0.23 -8.66 -8.27
CA TRP A 111 -0.99 -7.66 -9.02
C TRP A 111 -0.20 -6.34 -9.12
N LYS A 112 -0.68 -5.47 -9.99
CA LYS A 112 -0.13 -4.14 -10.22
C LYS A 112 -1.07 -3.11 -9.61
N ILE A 113 -0.51 -2.12 -8.93
CA ILE A 113 -1.21 -0.93 -8.47
C ILE A 113 -0.58 0.28 -9.17
N VAL A 114 -1.43 1.14 -9.73
CA VAL A 114 -1.01 2.40 -10.38
C VAL A 114 -1.55 3.55 -9.56
N GLY A 115 -0.65 4.38 -9.03
CA GLY A 115 -0.99 5.52 -8.21
C GLY A 115 -1.84 6.56 -8.95
N THR A 116 -2.82 7.12 -8.24
CA THR A 116 -3.62 8.25 -8.73
C THR A 116 -3.22 9.57 -8.06
N GLY A 117 -2.65 9.51 -6.86
CA GLY A 117 -2.30 10.69 -6.05
C GLY A 117 -3.50 11.46 -5.49
N GLU A 118 -4.73 11.00 -5.73
CA GLU A 118 -5.96 11.73 -5.36
C GLU A 118 -6.09 11.98 -3.86
N GLY A 119 -5.49 11.12 -3.03
CA GLY A 119 -5.52 11.24 -1.57
C GLY A 119 -4.43 12.14 -0.98
N ILE A 120 -3.52 12.69 -1.79
CA ILE A 120 -2.41 13.55 -1.36
C ILE A 120 -2.85 15.02 -1.47
N LYS A 121 -2.37 15.88 -0.54
CA LYS A 121 -2.62 17.34 -0.57
C LYS A 121 -1.70 18.08 -1.54
#